data_AF-A0A7M2WPL6-F1
#
_entry.id   AF-A0A7M2WPL6-F1
#
_cell.length_a   1.000
_cell.length_b   1.000
_cell.length_c   1.000
_cell.angle_alpha   90.00
_cell.angle_beta   90.00
_cell.angle_gamma   90.00
#
_symmetry.space_group_name_H-M   'P 1'
#
loop_
_entity.id
_entity.type
_entity.pdbx_description
1 polymer ?
#
loop_
_entity_poly.entity_id
_entity_poly.type
_entity_poly.pdbx_seq_one_letter_code
_entity_poly.pdbx_strand_id
1 'polypeptide(L)'
;MSSVNNIGNTSPVYTVNRPGPRPVAAPATTSPARGTDTVELSSGAQVGGFMEILKAGGDVRTDKVAQIKAQIAAGTYDDDKKFDLATDRMLEDLLEG
;
A
#
# COMPACT_ATOMS: atom_id res chain seq x y z
N MET A 1 13.64 -40.51 -8.26
CA MET A 1 13.96 -40.32 -9.69
C MET A 1 12.71 -39.85 -10.40
N SER A 2 12.90 -38.91 -11.31
CA SER A 2 11.92 -38.09 -12.02
C SER A 2 10.76 -38.85 -12.66
N SER A 3 9.58 -38.23 -12.69
CA SER A 3 8.75 -38.27 -13.89
C SER A 3 8.00 -36.94 -14.02
N VAL A 4 8.52 -36.14 -14.96
CA VAL A 4 7.88 -34.93 -15.50
C VAL A 4 6.68 -35.40 -16.31
N ASN A 5 5.46 -35.02 -15.90
CA ASN A 5 4.27 -35.31 -16.69
C ASN A 5 3.91 -34.12 -17.58
N ASN A 6 4.38 -34.25 -18.82
CA ASN A 6 3.70 -33.91 -20.07
C ASN A 6 3.22 -32.46 -20.28
N ILE A 7 4.09 -31.67 -20.90
CA ILE A 7 3.75 -30.42 -21.59
C ILE A 7 3.27 -30.81 -23.00
N GLY A 8 1.99 -30.62 -23.27
CA GLY A 8 1.39 -30.82 -24.59
C GLY A 8 0.04 -30.11 -24.63
N ASN A 9 0.06 -28.81 -24.91
CA ASN A 9 -0.39 -28.26 -26.19
C ASN A 9 -1.88 -28.51 -26.46
N THR A 10 -2.67 -27.43 -26.47
CA THR A 10 -3.50 -26.98 -27.61
C THR A 10 -4.69 -26.15 -27.10
N SER A 11 -4.68 -24.87 -27.45
CA SER A 11 -5.79 -23.95 -27.26
C SER A 11 -7.04 -24.45 -28.00
N PRO A 12 -8.23 -24.51 -27.37
CA PRO A 12 -9.45 -24.74 -28.12
C PRO A 12 -9.94 -23.42 -28.76
N VAL A 13 -10.02 -23.47 -30.09
CA VAL A 13 -10.69 -22.53 -30.98
C VAL A 13 -12.18 -22.46 -30.61
N TYR A 14 -12.71 -21.24 -30.44
CA TYR A 14 -14.16 -21.03 -30.27
C TYR A 14 -14.91 -21.55 -31.50
N THR A 15 -15.84 -22.48 -31.28
CA THR A 15 -16.80 -22.92 -32.30
C THR A 15 -18.22 -22.47 -31.92
N VAL A 16 -18.96 -22.18 -32.97
CA VAL A 16 -20.16 -21.34 -33.03
C VAL A 16 -21.38 -21.92 -32.31
N ASN A 17 -22.09 -20.99 -31.65
CA ASN A 17 -23.45 -20.99 -31.15
C ASN A 17 -24.44 -21.98 -31.82
N ARG A 18 -25.04 -22.87 -31.01
CA ARG A 18 -26.26 -23.60 -31.35
C ARG A 18 -27.18 -23.70 -30.11
N PRO A 19 -28.46 -23.30 -30.20
CA PRO A 19 -29.38 -23.37 -29.07
C PRO A 19 -30.01 -24.77 -28.99
N GLY A 20 -29.69 -25.50 -27.92
CA GLY A 20 -30.31 -26.78 -27.55
C GLY A 20 -30.82 -26.73 -26.10
N PRO A 21 -31.77 -27.59 -25.72
CA PRO A 21 -32.51 -27.50 -24.46
C PRO A 21 -31.60 -27.63 -23.24
N ARG A 22 -31.81 -26.73 -22.28
CA ARG A 22 -31.03 -26.54 -21.06
C ARG A 22 -31.06 -27.81 -20.19
N PRO A 23 -29.92 -28.48 -19.93
CA PRO A 23 -29.87 -29.44 -18.84
C PRO A 23 -29.97 -28.68 -17.52
N VAL A 24 -30.86 -29.16 -16.65
CA VAL A 24 -31.01 -28.65 -15.28
C VAL A 24 -29.65 -28.69 -14.58
N ALA A 25 -29.22 -27.56 -14.03
CA ALA A 25 -27.99 -27.47 -13.28
C ALA A 25 -28.09 -28.36 -12.04
N ALA A 26 -27.20 -29.35 -11.93
CA ALA A 26 -26.89 -29.94 -10.64
C ALA A 26 -26.38 -28.82 -9.72
N PRO A 27 -26.72 -28.82 -8.42
CA PRO A 27 -26.23 -27.79 -7.52
C PRO A 27 -24.70 -27.85 -7.51
N ALA A 28 -24.06 -26.79 -8.00
CA ALA A 28 -22.64 -26.61 -7.85
C ALA A 28 -22.35 -26.68 -6.34
N THR A 29 -21.57 -27.66 -5.92
CA THR A 29 -21.01 -27.69 -4.57
C THR A 29 -20.20 -26.41 -4.42
N THR A 30 -20.71 -25.50 -3.60
CA THR A 30 -20.05 -24.25 -3.24
C THR A 30 -18.68 -24.59 -2.70
N SER A 31 -17.62 -24.40 -3.49
CA SER A 31 -16.26 -24.38 -2.93
C SER A 31 -16.25 -23.32 -1.84
N PRO A 32 -15.75 -23.63 -0.62
CA PRO A 32 -15.66 -22.64 0.43
C PRO A 32 -14.83 -21.47 -0.11
N ALA A 33 -15.43 -20.29 -0.13
CA ALA A 33 -14.72 -19.06 -0.45
C ALA A 33 -13.50 -18.99 0.47
N ARG A 34 -12.31 -18.77 -0.09
CA ARG A 34 -11.12 -18.49 0.73
C ARG A 34 -11.48 -17.32 1.64
N GLY A 35 -11.39 -17.54 2.95
CA GLY A 35 -11.68 -16.52 3.95
C GLY A 35 -10.93 -15.25 3.57
N THR A 36 -11.69 -14.16 3.43
CA THR A 36 -11.12 -12.85 3.18
C THR A 36 -10.34 -12.46 4.43
N ASP A 37 -9.02 -12.46 4.35
CA ASP A 37 -8.18 -11.90 5.40
C ASP A 37 -8.39 -10.38 5.41
N THR A 38 -8.89 -9.85 6.53
CA THR A 38 -9.20 -8.43 6.68
C THR A 38 -8.12 -7.79 7.53
N VAL A 39 -7.32 -6.92 6.91
CA VAL A 39 -6.36 -6.07 7.62
C VAL A 39 -7.09 -4.82 8.12
N GLU A 40 -7.34 -4.74 9.43
CA GLU A 40 -7.79 -3.50 10.06
C GLU A 40 -6.56 -2.63 10.38
N LEU A 41 -6.32 -1.62 9.53
CA LEU A 41 -5.37 -0.57 9.85
C LEU A 41 -5.99 0.32 10.92
N SER A 42 -5.41 0.32 12.12
CA SER A 42 -5.74 1.28 13.18
C SER A 42 -5.49 2.70 12.68
N SER A 43 -6.49 3.29 12.02
CA SER A 43 -6.47 4.65 11.48
C SER A 43 -6.15 5.71 12.56
N GLY A 44 -6.23 5.35 13.83
CA GLY A 44 -5.85 6.15 14.98
C GLY A 44 -4.42 5.98 15.50
N ALA A 45 -3.62 4.99 15.10
CA ALA A 45 -2.30 4.79 15.73
C ALA A 45 -1.29 5.89 15.33
N GLN A 46 -1.22 6.21 14.03
CA GLN A 46 -0.28 7.22 13.53
C GLN A 46 -0.91 8.61 13.48
N VAL A 47 -2.12 8.73 12.94
CA VAL A 47 -2.85 10.01 12.86
C VAL A 47 -3.48 10.37 14.21
N GLY A 48 -4.03 9.40 14.94
CA GLY A 48 -4.61 9.64 16.26
C GLY A 48 -3.55 9.92 17.32
N GLY A 49 -2.40 9.24 17.31
CA GLY A 49 -1.28 9.59 18.19
C GLY A 49 -0.76 11.01 17.95
N PHE A 50 -0.61 11.43 16.69
CA PHE A 50 -0.23 12.80 16.35
C PHE A 50 -1.30 13.83 16.74
N MET A 51 -2.57 13.53 16.47
CA MET A 51 -3.70 14.39 16.82
C MET A 51 -3.89 14.48 18.33
N GLU A 52 -3.58 13.42 19.07
CA GLU A 52 -3.61 13.36 20.53
C GLU A 52 -2.46 14.18 21.12
N ILE A 53 -1.26 14.12 20.57
CA ILE A 53 -0.13 15.00 20.96
C ILE A 53 -0.49 16.47 20.71
N LEU A 54 -1.09 16.80 19.56
CA LEU A 54 -1.53 18.17 19.26
C LEU A 54 -2.67 18.62 20.18
N LYS A 55 -3.65 17.75 20.47
CA LYS A 55 -4.77 18.03 21.39
C LYS A 55 -4.34 18.11 22.85
N ALA A 56 -3.35 17.32 23.26
CA ALA A 56 -2.78 17.33 24.60
C ALA A 56 -1.88 18.54 24.84
N GLY A 57 -1.73 19.44 23.86
CA GLY A 57 -0.83 20.59 23.97
C GLY A 57 0.63 20.15 24.08
N GLY A 58 0.99 19.03 23.44
CA GLY A 58 2.36 18.56 23.34
C GLY A 58 3.25 19.73 22.90
N ASP A 59 4.32 19.96 23.65
CA ASP A 59 5.11 21.18 23.63
C ASP A 59 5.72 21.43 22.24
N VAL A 60 4.96 22.13 21.39
CA VAL A 60 5.46 22.64 20.13
C VAL A 60 6.43 23.74 20.52
N ARG A 61 7.71 23.51 20.23
CA ARG A 61 8.78 24.50 20.42
C ARG A 61 8.56 25.67 19.47
N THR A 62 7.64 26.56 19.82
CA THR A 62 7.18 27.71 19.03
C THR A 62 8.34 28.57 18.58
N ASP A 63 9.35 28.75 19.44
CA ASP A 63 10.57 29.50 19.14
C ASP A 63 11.35 28.89 17.96
N LYS A 64 11.51 27.56 17.95
CA LYS A 64 12.18 26.87 16.84
C LYS A 64 11.38 26.96 15.55
N VAL A 65 10.05 26.87 15.65
CA VAL A 65 9.17 27.02 14.49
C VAL A 65 9.28 28.45 13.92
N ALA A 66 9.29 29.47 14.77
CA ALA A 66 9.46 30.87 14.35
C ALA A 66 10.84 31.10 13.69
N GLN A 67 11.90 30.55 14.28
CA GLN A 67 13.25 30.63 13.72
C GLN A 67 13.35 29.97 12.35
N ILE A 68 12.81 28.76 12.20
CA ILE A 68 12.82 28.02 10.93
C ILE A 68 12.00 28.78 9.87
N LYS A 69 10.81 29.30 10.23
CA LYS A 69 10.00 30.12 9.33
C LYS A 69 10.76 31.36 8.84
N ALA A 70 11.52 32.03 9.72
CA ALA A 70 12.35 33.16 9.33
C ALA A 70 13.48 32.76 8.38
N GLN A 71 14.14 31.62 8.60
CA GLN A 71 15.17 31.09 7.69
C GLN A 71 14.59 30.72 6.31
N ILE A 72 13.38 30.15 6.26
CA ILE A 72 12.69 29.83 5.01
C ILE A 72 12.35 31.12 4.25
N ALA A 73 11.79 32.13 4.94
CA ALA A 73 11.48 33.42 4.33
C ALA A 73 12.73 34.15 3.83
N ALA A 74 13.86 33.98 4.52
CA ALA A 74 15.16 34.53 4.12
C ALA A 74 15.87 33.70 3.03
N GLY A 75 15.34 32.53 2.64
CA GLY A 75 15.97 31.62 1.69
C GLY A 75 17.26 30.96 2.20
N THR A 76 17.54 31.01 3.51
CA THR A 76 18.75 30.43 4.13
C THR A 76 18.48 29.09 4.82
N TYR A 77 17.24 28.60 4.72
CA TYR A 77 16.88 27.30 5.26
C TYR A 77 17.47 26.15 4.44
N ASP A 78 17.53 26.31 3.12
CA ASP A 78 17.98 25.29 2.18
C ASP A 78 19.50 25.37 2.01
N ASP A 79 20.21 24.35 2.49
CA ASP A 79 21.67 24.19 2.42
C ASP A 79 21.96 22.81 1.81
N ASP A 80 23.06 22.69 1.07
CA ASP A 80 23.46 21.47 0.36
C ASP A 80 23.44 20.25 1.30
N LYS A 81 23.93 20.42 2.53
CA LYS A 81 23.96 19.37 3.55
C LYS A 81 22.56 18.88 3.96
N LYS A 82 21.57 19.78 3.97
CA LYS A 82 20.18 19.42 4.30
C LYS A 82 19.52 18.70 3.12
N PHE A 83 19.88 19.05 1.89
CA PHE A 83 19.42 18.35 0.70
C PHE A 83 19.97 16.93 0.61
N ASP A 84 21.26 16.74 0.86
CA ASP A 84 21.88 15.41 0.90
C ASP A 84 21.20 14.53 1.94
N LEU A 85 21.07 15.04 3.17
CA LEU A 85 20.40 14.34 4.26
C LEU A 85 18.92 14.03 3.97
N ALA A 86 18.19 14.97 3.35
CA ALA A 86 16.80 14.76 2.98
C ALA A 86 16.67 13.68 1.92
N THR A 87 17.58 13.66 0.94
CA THR A 87 17.63 12.67 -0.13
C THR A 87 17.92 11.28 0.44
N ASP A 88 18.93 11.16 1.31
CA ASP A 88 19.29 9.90 1.97
C ASP A 88 18.09 9.32 2.75
N ARG A 89 17.37 10.16 3.51
CA ARG A 89 16.18 9.71 4.25
C ARG A 89 15.02 9.32 3.36
N MET A 90 14.81 10.00 2.23
CA MET A 90 13.78 9.61 1.26
C MET A 90 14.10 8.26 0.62
N LEU A 91 15.38 7.99 0.33
CA LEU A 91 15.81 6.70 -0.21
C LEU A 91 15.69 5.59 0.84
N GLU A 92 16.04 5.86 2.09
CA GLU A 92 15.86 4.92 3.21
C GLU A 92 14.39 4.55 3.39
N ASP A 93 13.49 5.54 3.45
CA ASP A 93 12.05 5.33 3.60
C ASP A 93 11.45 4.51 2.43
N LEU A 94 12.00 4.66 1.22
CA LEU A 94 11.60 3.87 0.05
C LEU A 94 12.15 2.44 0.06
N LEU A 95 13.30 2.21 0.67
CA LEU A 95 13.97 0.91 0.70
C LEU A 95 13.55 0.04 1.91
N GLU A 96 13.20 0.69 3.03
CA GLU A 96 12.73 0.03 4.26
C GLU A 96 11.20 -0.11 4.35
N GLY A 97 10.44 0.66 3.56
CA GLY A 97 8.96 0.61 3.48
C GLY A 97 8.41 -0.42 2.50
#